data_AF-A0AA36GCZ1-F1
#
_entry.id   AF-A0AA36GCZ1-F1
#
_cell.length_a   1.000
_cell.length_b   1.000
_cell.length_c   1.000
_cell.angle_alpha   90.00
_cell.angle_beta   90.00
_cell.angle_gamma   90.00
#
_symmetry.space_group_name_H-M   'P 1'
#
loop_
_entity.id
_entity.type
_entity.pdbx_description
1 polymer ?
#
loop_
_entity_poly.entity_id
_entity_poly.type
_entity_poly.pdbx_seq_one_letter_code
_entity_poly.pdbx_strand_id
1 'polypeptide(L)'
;MIGSLALLLAAIPAIRTTVPIDNAIKGQPIISCGTRTVSIAIETANQFFGNVYVKLNPRGLVVDTTIVLMFHPIFMTQVDRAYHVQCNYMESNEQVTQSLDVSTQAPTELPRSAAAAGNRKPPTCKYEVLSKDKHGPPIVFATIGETVYHRWTCEADDNLQYCMTVHSCTADDGQGVGQQLIDERG
;
A
#
# COMPACT_ATOMS: atom_id res chain seq x y z
N MET A 1 35.03 -67.42 7.81
CA MET A 1 33.91 -66.83 7.05
C MET A 1 33.25 -65.78 7.93
N ILE A 2 33.63 -64.51 7.80
CA ILE A 2 32.88 -63.38 8.39
C ILE A 2 32.96 -62.27 7.34
N GLY A 3 31.91 -62.13 6.54
CA GLY A 3 31.78 -61.10 5.51
C GLY A 3 30.93 -59.97 6.06
N SER A 4 31.58 -58.87 6.45
CA SER A 4 30.91 -57.66 6.91
C SER A 4 30.38 -56.87 5.72
N LEU A 5 29.06 -56.86 5.54
CA LEU A 5 28.36 -56.10 4.51
C LEU A 5 28.14 -54.66 5.03
N ALA A 6 29.02 -53.73 4.65
CA ALA A 6 28.87 -52.31 4.95
C ALA A 6 27.90 -51.65 3.95
N LEU A 7 26.70 -51.28 4.43
CA LEU A 7 25.71 -50.53 3.67
C LEU A 7 26.13 -49.05 3.63
N LEU A 8 26.77 -48.61 2.54
CA LEU A 8 27.05 -47.19 2.29
C LEU A 8 25.75 -46.47 1.91
N LEU A 9 25.13 -45.79 2.88
CA LEU A 9 24.08 -44.80 2.63
C LEU A 9 24.72 -43.58 1.97
N ALA A 10 24.69 -43.52 0.64
CA ALA A 10 25.01 -42.31 -0.10
C ALA A 10 23.93 -41.26 0.20
N ALA A 11 24.28 -40.23 0.97
CA ALA A 11 23.46 -39.03 1.10
C ALA A 11 23.46 -38.30 -0.24
N ILE A 12 22.40 -38.45 -1.02
CA ILE A 12 22.18 -37.66 -2.23
C ILE A 12 21.94 -36.22 -1.78
N PRO A 13 22.81 -35.25 -2.10
CA PRO A 13 22.53 -33.86 -1.79
C PRO A 13 21.29 -33.45 -2.58
N ALA A 14 20.23 -33.05 -1.89
CA ALA A 14 19.09 -32.42 -2.51
C ALA A 14 19.58 -31.11 -3.17
N ILE A 15 19.68 -31.10 -4.49
CA ILE A 15 19.98 -29.89 -5.26
C ILE A 15 18.81 -28.93 -5.04
N ARG A 16 19.00 -27.96 -4.13
CA ARG A 16 18.10 -26.81 -4.05
C ARG A 16 18.39 -25.93 -5.26
N THR A 17 17.73 -26.20 -6.38
CA THR A 17 17.70 -25.25 -7.51
C THR A 17 16.84 -24.07 -7.08
N THR A 18 17.45 -23.08 -6.42
CA THR A 18 16.84 -21.75 -6.33
C THR A 18 16.67 -21.24 -7.76
N VAL A 19 15.43 -20.90 -8.15
CA VAL A 19 15.17 -20.28 -9.46
C VAL A 19 16.01 -19.00 -9.51
N PRO A 20 16.99 -18.90 -10.42
CA PRO A 20 17.86 -17.73 -10.47
C PRO A 20 17.05 -16.56 -11.01
N ILE A 21 16.71 -15.62 -10.13
CA ILE A 21 16.14 -14.33 -10.51
C ILE A 21 17.29 -13.33 -10.38
N ASP A 22 17.83 -12.91 -11.52
CA ASP A 22 19.04 -12.08 -11.61
C ASP A 22 18.70 -10.59 -11.85
N ASN A 23 17.46 -10.18 -11.60
CA ASN A 23 17.02 -8.81 -11.82
C ASN A 23 16.72 -8.10 -10.50
N ALA A 24 16.94 -6.79 -10.49
CA ALA A 24 16.77 -5.94 -9.33
C ALA A 24 16.27 -4.56 -9.77
N ILE A 25 15.59 -3.84 -8.88
CA ILE A 25 15.19 -2.46 -9.14
C ILE A 25 16.37 -1.53 -8.87
N LYS A 26 16.67 -0.64 -9.82
CA LYS A 26 17.68 0.41 -9.71
C LYS A 26 17.03 1.67 -9.16
N GLY A 27 17.42 2.07 -7.96
CA GLY A 27 16.99 3.34 -7.36
C GLY A 27 15.53 3.36 -6.92
N GLN A 28 14.98 4.57 -6.81
CA GLN A 28 13.58 4.82 -6.46
C GLN A 28 12.76 5.08 -7.72
N PRO A 29 11.46 4.73 -7.72
CA PRO A 29 10.57 5.03 -8.84
C PRO A 29 10.40 6.54 -9.01
N ILE A 30 10.26 6.99 -10.25
CA ILE A 30 9.90 8.37 -10.58
C ILE A 30 8.37 8.43 -10.71
N ILE A 31 7.71 9.25 -9.88
CA ILE A 31 6.26 9.44 -9.89
C ILE A 31 5.93 10.81 -10.49
N SER A 32 5.04 10.82 -11.48
CA SER A 32 4.48 12.04 -12.07
C SER A 32 2.95 12.01 -11.98
N CYS A 33 2.40 12.83 -11.07
CA CYS A 33 0.97 13.01 -10.90
C CYS A 33 0.46 14.10 -11.87
N GLY A 34 -0.08 13.70 -13.02
CA GLY A 34 -0.80 14.60 -13.93
C GLY A 34 -2.28 14.72 -13.58
N THR A 35 -2.98 15.72 -14.12
CA THR A 35 -4.42 15.91 -13.89
C THR A 35 -5.30 14.82 -14.49
N ARG A 36 -4.78 14.08 -15.49
CA ARG A 36 -5.50 13.00 -16.19
C ARG A 36 -4.83 11.63 -16.06
N THR A 37 -3.54 11.61 -15.77
CA THR A 37 -2.72 10.39 -15.79
C THR A 37 -1.69 10.44 -14.68
N VAL A 38 -1.49 9.33 -14.00
CA VAL A 38 -0.37 9.12 -13.08
C VAL A 38 0.65 8.26 -13.80
N SER A 39 1.85 8.79 -14.03
CA SER A 39 2.94 8.08 -14.71
C SER A 39 3.98 7.66 -13.68
N ILE A 40 4.33 6.37 -13.66
CA ILE A 40 5.31 5.81 -12.73
C ILE A 40 6.38 5.11 -13.56
N ALA A 41 7.63 5.56 -13.44
CA ALA A 41 8.78 5.01 -14.15
C ALA A 41 9.71 4.27 -13.17
N ILE A 42 10.03 3.03 -13.51
CA ILE A 42 10.83 2.13 -12.67
C ILE A 42 11.97 1.59 -13.52
N GLU A 43 13.21 1.81 -13.05
CA GLU A 43 14.39 1.29 -13.72
C GLU A 43 14.78 -0.07 -13.11
N THR A 44 15.03 -1.06 -13.97
CA THR A 44 15.48 -2.39 -13.55
C THR A 44 16.93 -2.64 -14.00
N ALA A 45 17.61 -3.57 -13.34
CA ALA A 45 18.99 -3.92 -13.63
C ALA A 45 19.13 -4.52 -15.03
N ASN A 46 18.23 -5.46 -15.34
CA ASN A 46 18.06 -6.16 -16.60
C ASN A 46 16.63 -5.96 -17.14
N GLN A 47 16.35 -6.47 -18.34
CA GLN A 47 15.00 -6.43 -18.91
C GLN A 47 13.98 -7.10 -17.98
N PHE A 48 12.86 -6.43 -17.74
CA PHE A 48 11.81 -6.94 -16.88
C PHE A 48 11.03 -8.06 -17.59
N PHE A 49 11.00 -9.24 -16.98
CA PHE A 49 10.15 -10.37 -17.38
C PHE A 49 9.33 -10.77 -16.14
N GLY A 50 8.07 -10.38 -16.10
CA GLY A 50 7.24 -10.55 -14.91
C GLY A 50 5.87 -9.91 -15.05
N ASN A 51 5.17 -9.78 -13.93
CA ASN A 51 3.83 -9.18 -13.88
C ASN A 51 3.87 -7.84 -13.14
N VAL A 52 3.11 -6.87 -13.66
CA VAL A 52 2.87 -5.58 -13.00
C VAL A 52 1.41 -5.53 -12.61
N TYR A 53 1.15 -5.37 -11.32
CA TYR A 53 -0.20 -5.22 -10.80
C TYR A 53 -0.43 -3.80 -10.29
N VAL A 54 -1.59 -3.23 -10.63
CA VAL A 54 -1.98 -1.87 -10.22
C VAL A 54 -3.33 -1.95 -9.54
N LYS A 55 -3.39 -1.59 -8.25
CA LYS A 55 -4.63 -1.49 -7.48
C LYS A 55 -4.95 -0.02 -7.24
N LEU A 56 -6.10 0.43 -7.73
CA LEU A 56 -6.59 1.80 -7.56
C LEU A 56 -7.59 1.86 -6.41
N ASN A 57 -7.42 2.82 -5.50
CA ASN A 57 -8.38 3.14 -4.44
C ASN A 57 -8.68 4.65 -4.45
N PRO A 58 -9.60 5.12 -5.32
CA PRO A 58 -9.93 6.54 -5.40
C PRO A 58 -10.73 6.96 -4.16
N ARG A 59 -10.09 7.67 -3.21
CA ARG A 59 -10.75 8.27 -2.04
C ARG A 59 -10.77 9.78 -2.18
N GLY A 60 -11.90 10.33 -2.61
CA GLY A 60 -12.07 11.78 -2.78
C GLY A 60 -11.07 12.37 -3.78
N LEU A 61 -10.43 13.50 -3.41
CA LEU A 61 -9.39 14.16 -4.22
C LEU A 61 -7.99 13.54 -4.10
N VAL A 62 -7.87 12.41 -3.40
CA VAL A 62 -6.62 11.67 -3.26
C VAL A 62 -6.70 10.39 -4.06
N VAL A 63 -5.80 10.26 -5.03
CA VAL A 63 -5.61 9.02 -5.78
C VAL A 63 -4.56 8.19 -5.07
N ASP A 64 -4.99 7.07 -4.53
CA ASP A 64 -4.16 6.10 -3.82
C ASP A 64 -3.99 4.84 -4.70
N THR A 65 -2.75 4.44 -4.98
CA THR A 65 -2.42 3.36 -5.91
C THR A 65 -1.24 2.53 -5.41
N THR A 66 -1.42 1.21 -5.33
CA THR A 66 -0.34 0.27 -5.01
C THR A 66 0.12 -0.45 -6.26
N ILE A 67 1.43 -0.44 -6.51
CA ILE A 67 2.07 -1.19 -7.60
C ILE A 67 2.95 -2.28 -7.01
N VAL A 68 2.73 -3.52 -7.44
CA VAL A 68 3.57 -4.66 -7.06
C VAL A 68 4.35 -5.15 -8.28
N LEU A 69 5.68 -5.16 -8.16
CA LEU A 69 6.60 -5.66 -9.18
C LEU A 69 7.10 -7.04 -8.77
N MET A 70 6.69 -8.05 -9.53
CA MET A 70 7.10 -9.44 -9.32
C MET A 70 7.99 -9.89 -10.47
N PHE A 71 9.21 -10.32 -10.17
CA PHE A 71 10.15 -10.85 -11.17
C PHE A 71 9.88 -12.32 -11.51
N HIS A 72 9.14 -13.04 -10.67
CA HIS A 72 8.69 -14.39 -10.98
C HIS A 72 7.18 -14.39 -11.31
N PRO A 73 6.75 -15.04 -12.41
CA PRO A 73 5.38 -14.95 -12.88
C PRO A 73 4.33 -15.62 -11.98
N ILE A 74 4.74 -16.53 -11.09
CA ILE A 74 3.82 -17.36 -10.29
C ILE A 74 3.83 -17.03 -8.79
N PHE A 75 4.95 -16.57 -8.22
CA PHE A 75 5.09 -16.45 -6.77
C PHE A 75 5.93 -15.23 -6.40
N MET A 76 5.64 -14.65 -5.24
CA MET A 76 6.41 -13.54 -4.70
C MET A 76 7.77 -14.00 -4.18
N THR A 77 8.79 -13.21 -4.44
CA THR A 77 10.18 -13.48 -4.08
C THR A 77 10.76 -12.36 -3.22
N GLN A 78 11.91 -12.62 -2.58
CA GLN A 78 12.57 -11.65 -1.70
C GLN A 78 12.99 -10.35 -2.42
N VAL A 79 13.16 -10.41 -3.75
CA VAL A 79 13.58 -9.25 -4.56
C VAL A 79 12.40 -8.44 -5.12
N ASP A 80 11.17 -8.91 -4.94
CA ASP A 80 9.97 -8.22 -5.37
C ASP A 80 9.69 -7.00 -4.49
N ARG A 81 9.09 -5.95 -5.06
CA ARG A 81 8.79 -4.71 -4.33
C ARG A 81 7.37 -4.23 -4.59
N ALA A 82 6.75 -3.72 -3.53
CA ALA A 82 5.47 -3.03 -3.58
C ALA A 82 5.68 -1.53 -3.29
N TYR A 83 5.12 -0.67 -4.13
CA TYR A 83 5.18 0.77 -4.00
C TYR A 83 3.77 1.33 -3.79
N HIS A 84 3.59 2.03 -2.68
CA HIS A 84 2.37 2.76 -2.36
C HIS A 84 2.50 4.20 -2.85
N VAL A 85 1.77 4.56 -3.89
CA VAL A 85 1.81 5.88 -4.54
C VAL A 85 0.54 6.64 -4.21
N GLN A 86 0.71 7.85 -3.69
CA GLN A 86 -0.40 8.73 -3.33
C GLN A 86 -0.25 10.08 -4.05
N CYS A 87 -1.20 10.40 -4.93
CA CYS A 87 -1.31 11.70 -5.57
C CYS A 87 -2.46 12.48 -4.92
N ASN A 88 -2.11 13.55 -4.20
CA ASN A 88 -3.10 14.45 -3.62
C ASN A 88 -3.42 15.56 -4.61
N TYR A 89 -4.63 15.56 -5.14
CA TYR A 89 -5.15 16.67 -5.94
C TYR A 89 -5.79 17.68 -4.99
N MET A 90 -5.70 18.97 -5.31
CA MET A 90 -6.44 20.02 -4.62
C MET A 90 -7.52 20.55 -5.55
N GLU A 91 -8.75 20.68 -5.05
CA GLU A 91 -9.82 21.34 -5.78
C GLU A 91 -9.65 22.83 -5.50
N SER A 92 -9.13 23.56 -6.48
CA SER A 92 -9.25 25.02 -6.46
C SER A 92 -10.71 25.35 -6.74
N ASN A 93 -11.40 25.93 -5.77
CA ASN A 93 -12.66 26.60 -6.01
C ASN A 93 -12.35 27.90 -6.76
N GLU A 94 -11.98 27.80 -8.05
CA GLU A 94 -11.92 28.98 -8.90
C GLU A 94 -13.37 29.41 -9.11
N GLN A 95 -13.78 30.47 -8.40
CA GLN A 95 -15.00 31.17 -8.77
C GLN A 95 -14.81 31.66 -10.21
N VAL A 96 -15.49 31.01 -11.15
CA VAL A 96 -15.67 31.57 -12.48
C VAL A 96 -16.53 32.82 -12.28
N THR A 97 -15.91 33.99 -12.22
CA THR A 97 -16.61 35.27 -12.35
C THR A 97 -17.06 35.39 -13.81
N GLN A 98 -18.12 34.67 -14.16
CA GLN A 98 -18.84 34.94 -15.39
C GLN A 98 -19.62 36.22 -15.16
N SER A 99 -19.27 37.30 -15.87
CA SER A 99 -20.07 38.52 -15.90
C SER A 99 -21.34 38.29 -16.71
N LEU A 100 -22.31 37.58 -16.14
CA LEU A 100 -23.68 37.55 -16.62
C LEU A 100 -24.62 37.62 -15.42
N ASP A 101 -25.28 38.77 -15.28
CA ASP A 101 -26.35 38.97 -14.31
C ASP A 101 -27.56 38.13 -14.73
N VAL A 102 -27.76 37.01 -14.04
CA VAL A 102 -28.95 36.18 -14.19
C VAL A 102 -29.57 36.05 -12.81
N SER A 103 -30.67 36.78 -12.61
CA SER A 103 -31.53 36.66 -11.43
C SER A 103 -32.09 35.24 -11.36
N THR A 104 -31.37 34.36 -10.69
CA THR A 104 -31.87 33.06 -10.23
C THR A 104 -31.96 33.14 -8.71
N GLN A 105 -33.16 32.90 -8.19
CA GLN A 105 -33.39 32.84 -6.75
C GLN A 105 -32.43 31.80 -6.17
N ALA A 106 -31.60 32.23 -5.22
CA ALA A 106 -30.63 31.36 -4.58
C ALA A 106 -31.34 30.11 -4.03
N PRO A 107 -30.84 28.89 -4.33
CA PRO A 107 -31.30 27.70 -3.63
C PRO A 107 -31.17 27.96 -2.14
N THR A 108 -32.20 27.60 -1.36
CA THR A 108 -32.09 27.62 0.10
C THR A 108 -30.96 26.66 0.46
N GLU A 109 -29.78 27.20 0.73
CA GLU A 109 -28.68 26.41 1.24
C GLU A 109 -29.11 25.83 2.58
N LEU A 110 -29.16 24.50 2.65
CA LEU A 110 -29.11 23.79 3.93
C LEU A 110 -27.93 24.39 4.70
N PRO A 111 -28.09 24.81 5.97
CA PRO A 111 -26.99 25.34 6.74
C PRO A 111 -25.98 24.20 6.95
N ARG A 112 -25.02 24.08 6.02
CA ARG A 112 -23.76 23.41 6.30
C ARG A 112 -23.20 24.21 7.44
N SER A 113 -23.27 23.62 8.63
CA SER A 113 -22.69 24.13 9.85
C SER A 113 -21.35 24.76 9.52
N ALA A 114 -21.35 26.09 9.45
CA ALA A 114 -20.19 26.96 9.24
C ALA A 114 -19.32 26.96 10.52
N ALA A 115 -18.99 25.76 10.99
CA ALA A 115 -18.19 25.48 12.16
C ALA A 115 -17.07 24.49 11.80
N ALA A 116 -16.42 24.67 10.64
CA ALA A 116 -15.10 24.11 10.37
C ALA A 116 -14.28 24.84 9.30
N ALA A 117 -14.63 26.09 8.92
CA ALA A 117 -13.71 26.96 8.16
C ALA A 117 -12.68 27.64 9.08
N GLY A 118 -12.33 27.00 10.21
CA GLY A 118 -11.10 27.30 10.94
C GLY A 118 -9.98 26.52 10.29
N ASN A 119 -8.77 27.07 10.31
CA ASN A 119 -7.48 26.50 9.91
C ASN A 119 -7.18 25.13 10.60
N ARG A 120 -8.01 24.12 10.32
CA ARG A 120 -8.02 22.81 10.98
C ARG A 120 -7.31 21.82 10.09
N LYS A 121 -6.05 21.58 10.44
CA LYS A 121 -5.20 20.61 9.76
C LYS A 121 -5.71 19.18 10.06
N PRO A 122 -5.76 18.29 9.06
CA PRO A 122 -6.08 16.88 9.29
C PRO A 122 -4.98 16.19 10.12
N PRO A 123 -5.31 15.14 10.89
CA PRO A 123 -4.30 14.37 11.62
C PRO A 123 -3.37 13.62 10.66
N THR A 124 -2.11 13.44 11.08
CA THR A 124 -1.14 12.61 10.35
C THR A 124 -1.23 11.18 10.89
N CYS A 125 -1.61 10.22 10.03
CA CYS A 125 -1.78 8.83 10.42
C CYS A 125 -0.64 7.93 9.88
N LYS A 126 -0.26 6.93 10.66
CA LYS A 126 0.81 5.97 10.38
C LYS A 126 0.32 4.54 10.65
N TYR A 127 0.67 3.62 9.77
CA TYR A 127 0.39 2.18 9.90
C TYR A 127 1.71 1.38 9.97
N GLU A 128 1.79 0.43 10.89
CA GLU A 128 2.96 -0.43 11.11
C GLU A 128 2.54 -1.87 11.44
N VAL A 129 3.37 -2.84 11.08
CA VAL A 129 3.25 -4.25 11.49
C VAL A 129 4.39 -4.59 12.44
N LEU A 130 4.07 -5.13 13.61
CA LEU A 130 5.02 -5.42 14.69
C LEU A 130 5.17 -6.92 14.90
N SER A 131 6.39 -7.34 15.27
CA SER A 131 6.68 -8.73 15.60
C SER A 131 6.30 -9.07 17.04
N LYS A 132 5.71 -10.26 17.24
CA LYS A 132 5.45 -10.93 18.54
C LYS A 132 4.49 -10.24 19.50
N ASP A 133 4.58 -8.93 19.69
CA ASP A 133 3.78 -8.16 20.64
C ASP A 133 3.48 -6.73 20.16
N LYS A 134 2.55 -6.06 20.86
CA LYS A 134 2.06 -4.70 20.56
C LYS A 134 3.12 -3.58 20.67
N HIS A 135 4.25 -3.86 21.32
CA HIS A 135 5.39 -2.96 21.48
C HIS A 135 6.63 -3.48 20.74
N GLY A 136 6.49 -4.55 19.97
CA GLY A 136 7.57 -5.16 19.22
C GLY A 136 8.13 -4.23 18.15
N PRO A 137 9.32 -4.56 17.61
CA PRO A 137 9.89 -3.80 16.51
C PRO A 137 9.03 -3.94 15.25
N PRO A 138 8.94 -2.89 14.42
CA PRO A 138 8.34 -2.98 13.10
C PRO A 138 9.05 -4.01 12.23
N ILE A 139 8.29 -4.80 11.49
CA ILE A 139 8.80 -5.82 10.57
C ILE A 139 8.28 -5.64 9.16
N VAL A 140 9.11 -6.03 8.20
CA VAL A 140 8.78 -6.10 6.78
C VAL A 140 8.52 -7.53 6.34
N PHE A 141 9.02 -8.51 7.10
CA PHE A 141 8.93 -9.93 6.79
C PHE A 141 8.48 -10.71 8.03
N ALA A 142 7.63 -11.70 7.82
CA ALA A 142 7.17 -12.65 8.84
C ALA A 142 7.21 -14.06 8.26
N THR A 143 7.37 -15.07 9.14
CA THR A 143 7.31 -16.48 8.76
C THR A 143 5.92 -17.06 9.05
N ILE A 144 5.53 -18.09 8.28
CA ILE A 144 4.22 -18.73 8.44
C ILE A 144 4.13 -19.33 9.85
N GLY A 145 3.06 -19.00 10.56
CA GLY A 145 2.82 -19.41 11.95
C GLY A 145 3.24 -18.36 12.98
N GLU A 146 3.95 -17.31 12.60
CA GLU A 146 4.22 -16.18 13.50
C GLU A 146 2.99 -15.27 13.65
N THR A 147 2.74 -14.82 14.87
CA THR A 147 1.73 -13.80 15.14
C THR A 147 2.32 -12.42 14.97
N VAL A 148 1.62 -11.57 14.21
CA VAL A 148 1.99 -10.17 13.96
C VAL A 148 0.93 -9.23 14.49
N TYR A 149 1.33 -8.00 14.82
CA TYR A 149 0.44 -6.98 15.38
C TYR A 149 0.34 -5.78 14.45
N HIS A 150 -0.88 -5.44 14.04
CA HIS A 150 -1.16 -4.29 13.20
C HIS A 150 -1.40 -3.07 14.09
N ARG A 151 -0.63 -1.99 13.88
CA ARG A 151 -0.71 -0.76 14.67
C ARG A 151 -1.04 0.42 13.76
N TRP A 152 -2.13 1.12 14.09
CA TRP A 152 -2.50 2.40 13.50
C TRP A 152 -2.32 3.49 14.56
N THR A 153 -1.69 4.59 14.18
CA THR A 153 -1.47 5.75 15.04
C THR A 153 -1.85 7.01 14.27
N CYS A 154 -2.64 7.90 14.84
CA CYS A 154 -2.94 9.21 14.25
C CYS A 154 -2.56 10.31 15.24
N GLU A 155 -1.83 11.30 14.78
CA GLU A 155 -1.38 12.46 15.57
C GLU A 155 -2.06 13.72 15.02
N ALA A 156 -2.73 14.47 15.90
CA ALA A 156 -3.40 15.73 15.58
C ALA A 156 -2.80 16.89 16.40
N ASP A 157 -2.80 18.10 15.83
CA ASP A 157 -2.39 19.30 16.58
C ASP A 157 -3.39 19.64 17.70
N ASP A 158 -4.67 19.27 17.52
CA ASP A 158 -5.73 19.32 18.55
C ASP A 158 -6.35 17.94 18.75
N ASN A 159 -5.94 17.26 19.82
CA ASN A 159 -6.36 15.89 20.15
C ASN A 159 -7.83 15.77 20.59
N LEU A 160 -8.52 16.87 20.87
CA LEU A 160 -9.94 16.85 21.27
C LEU A 160 -10.89 16.84 20.06
N GLN A 161 -10.36 17.09 18.86
CA GLN A 161 -11.16 17.27 17.66
C GLN A 161 -11.35 15.99 16.83
N TYR A 162 -10.44 15.03 16.93
CA TYR A 162 -10.43 13.84 16.09
C TYR A 162 -10.37 12.56 16.92
N CYS A 163 -11.15 11.56 16.52
CA CYS A 163 -11.04 10.19 16.99
C CYS A 163 -10.66 9.29 15.82
N MET A 164 -9.87 8.24 16.10
CA MET A 164 -9.44 7.28 15.09
C MET A 164 -10.34 6.05 15.12
N THR A 165 -10.82 5.64 13.95
CA THR A 165 -11.50 4.36 13.75
C THR A 165 -10.97 3.72 12.48
N VAL A 166 -10.60 2.45 12.55
CA VAL A 166 -10.17 1.69 11.37
C VAL A 166 -11.43 1.11 10.73
N HIS A 167 -11.89 1.71 9.64
CA HIS A 167 -13.15 1.32 9.00
C HIS A 167 -13.08 -0.06 8.32
N SER A 168 -11.96 -0.43 7.71
CA SER A 168 -11.78 -1.75 7.11
C SER A 168 -10.30 -2.03 6.87
N CYS A 169 -9.92 -3.30 6.82
CA CYS A 169 -8.56 -3.75 6.55
C CYS A 169 -8.59 -5.04 5.74
N THR A 170 -7.79 -5.09 4.68
CA THR A 170 -7.69 -6.24 3.78
C THR A 170 -6.22 -6.48 3.47
N ALA A 171 -5.75 -7.70 3.71
CA ALA A 171 -4.45 -8.15 3.24
C ALA A 171 -4.61 -8.68 1.82
N ASP A 172 -3.82 -8.18 0.88
CA ASP A 172 -3.92 -8.48 -0.56
C ASP A 172 -2.59 -9.04 -1.06
N ASP A 173 -2.65 -10.02 -1.96
CA ASP A 173 -1.48 -10.66 -2.56
C ASP A 173 -0.89 -9.89 -3.76
N GLY A 174 -1.48 -8.74 -4.09
CA GLY A 174 -1.13 -7.92 -5.25
C GLY A 174 -1.84 -8.34 -6.53
N GLN A 175 -2.45 -9.54 -6.60
CA GLN A 175 -3.13 -10.07 -7.79
C GLN A 175 -4.64 -9.80 -7.77
N GLY A 176 -5.11 -8.99 -6.82
CA GLY A 176 -6.52 -8.68 -6.62
C GLY A 176 -7.27 -9.71 -5.78
N VAL A 177 -6.56 -10.69 -5.21
CA VAL A 177 -7.11 -11.60 -4.21
C VAL A 177 -6.70 -11.11 -2.83
N GLY A 178 -7.69 -10.80 -2.00
CA GLY A 178 -7.46 -10.27 -0.67
C GLY A 178 -8.34 -10.93 0.39
N GLN A 179 -7.78 -11.06 1.59
CA GLN A 179 -8.47 -11.52 2.78
C GLN A 179 -8.82 -10.32 3.67
N GLN A 180 -10.09 -10.20 4.01
CA GLN A 180 -10.56 -9.16 4.93
C GLN A 180 -10.18 -9.52 6.37
N LEU A 181 -9.50 -8.59 7.02
CA LEU A 181 -9.05 -8.67 8.42
C LEU A 181 -9.97 -7.86 9.34
N ILE A 182 -10.51 -6.73 8.86
CA ILE A 182 -11.45 -5.85 9.56
C ILE A 182 -12.57 -5.49 8.58
N ASP A 183 -13.83 -5.61 9.03
CA ASP A 183 -15.03 -5.32 8.23
C ASP A 183 -15.45 -3.86 8.30
N GLU A 184 -16.38 -3.43 7.43
CA GLU A 184 -16.83 -2.03 7.30
C GLU A 184 -17.39 -1.40 8.57
N ARG A 185 -17.60 -2.17 9.63
CA ARG A 185 -18.08 -1.69 10.94
C ARG A 185 -16.94 -1.49 11.93
N GLY A 186 -15.69 -1.70 11.53
CA GLY A 186 -14.50 -1.62 12.38
C GLY A 186 -14.35 -2.85 13.27
#